data_AF-A0A0B0SE02-F1
#
_entry.id   AF-A0A0B0SE02-F1
#
_cell.length_a   1.000
_cell.length_b   1.000
_cell.length_c   1.000
_cell.angle_alpha   90.00
_cell.angle_beta   90.00
_cell.angle_gamma   90.00
#
_symmetry.space_group_name_H-M   'P 1'
#
loop_
_entity.id
_entity.type
_entity.pdbx_description
1 polymer ?
#
loop_
_entity_poly.entity_id
_entity_poly.type
_entity_poly.pdbx_seq_one_letter_code
_entity_poly.pdbx_strand_id
1 'polypeptide(L)'
;MPWRLKDLVPEALKKAGGKEKLRRGLVLAAWKEVVGKELARLTEAVGLEGGTLLVRVADPLTAHHLAYSRLALLRRYQERFPGVVEEIRFLVGPLQTPPPPPPKPPENPEAARQAIRLAQEAPPELREKVARAALALFARQTGSPCPICGAPSERHPCPTCRRLLESPAVRKEAERLRRGQAARLEGEALLVAQHLARERLLAEMRELYPEALRERSLIPLLQDLAQRHKTLFPEEPLPEGVQSLLRRSEPG
;
A
#
# COMPACT_ATOMS: atom_id res chain seq x y z
N MET A 1 -17.58 7.82 -40.96
CA MET A 1 -18.88 7.20 -41.28
C MET A 1 -19.21 6.17 -40.20
N PRO A 2 -20.25 6.37 -39.39
CA PRO A 2 -20.48 5.58 -38.18
C PRO A 2 -21.29 4.33 -38.50
N TRP A 3 -20.70 3.16 -38.28
CA TRP A 3 -21.41 1.89 -38.36
C TRP A 3 -22.31 1.75 -37.13
N ARG A 4 -23.63 1.76 -37.34
CA ARG A 4 -24.61 1.49 -36.27
C ARG A 4 -24.49 0.02 -35.88
N LEU A 5 -24.23 -0.21 -34.59
CA LEU A 5 -24.13 -1.51 -33.92
C LEU A 5 -25.44 -2.36 -33.95
N LYS A 6 -26.40 -2.00 -34.80
CA LYS A 6 -27.75 -2.59 -34.83
C LYS A 6 -27.87 -3.74 -35.85
N ASP A 7 -26.92 -3.86 -36.78
CA ASP A 7 -27.07 -4.80 -37.91
C ASP A 7 -26.16 -6.04 -37.85
N LEU A 8 -25.35 -6.23 -36.79
CA LEU A 8 -24.41 -7.36 -36.69
C LEU A 8 -24.69 -8.38 -35.58
N VAL A 9 -25.88 -8.36 -34.97
CA VAL A 9 -26.27 -9.33 -33.93
C VAL A 9 -27.25 -10.46 -34.39
N PRO A 10 -27.99 -10.42 -35.52
CA PRO A 10 -28.99 -11.47 -35.74
C PRO A 10 -28.45 -12.80 -36.28
N GLU A 11 -27.39 -12.80 -37.10
CA GLU A 11 -27.04 -13.99 -37.90
C GLU A 11 -26.11 -14.98 -37.18
N ALA A 12 -25.31 -14.54 -36.21
CA ALA A 12 -24.43 -15.43 -35.43
C ALA A 12 -25.16 -16.21 -34.31
N LEU A 13 -26.39 -15.82 -33.97
CA LEU A 13 -27.22 -16.41 -32.91
C LEU A 13 -28.19 -17.52 -33.42
N LYS A 14 -28.11 -17.88 -34.71
CA LYS A 14 -29.01 -18.84 -35.38
C LYS A 14 -28.51 -20.31 -35.41
N LYS A 15 -27.86 -20.79 -34.33
CA LYS A 15 -27.74 -22.24 -34.08
C LYS A 15 -28.18 -22.52 -32.65
N ALA A 16 -29.06 -23.51 -32.48
CA ALA A 16 -29.95 -23.73 -31.32
C ALA A 16 -29.31 -23.65 -29.90
N GLY A 17 -27.98 -23.72 -29.75
CA GLY A 17 -27.28 -23.51 -28.48
C GLY A 17 -26.99 -22.04 -28.09
N GLY A 18 -27.07 -21.09 -29.03
CA GLY A 18 -26.74 -19.67 -28.78
C GLY A 18 -27.81 -18.93 -28.00
N LYS A 19 -29.09 -19.14 -28.35
CA LYS A 19 -30.23 -18.53 -27.63
C LYS A 19 -30.34 -19.03 -26.19
N GLU A 20 -30.13 -20.33 -25.97
CA GLU A 20 -30.15 -20.95 -24.65
C GLU A 20 -29.02 -20.41 -23.75
N LYS A 21 -27.79 -20.35 -24.28
CA LYS A 21 -26.63 -19.79 -23.57
C LYS A 21 -26.81 -18.30 -23.27
N LEU A 22 -27.34 -17.53 -24.21
CA LEU A 22 -27.64 -16.12 -24.01
C LEU A 22 -28.70 -15.93 -22.92
N ARG A 23 -29.78 -16.73 -22.95
CA ARG A 23 -30.83 -16.70 -21.93
C ARG A 23 -30.28 -17.03 -20.54
N ARG A 24 -29.44 -18.06 -20.41
CA ARG A 24 -28.73 -18.39 -19.16
C ARG A 24 -27.86 -17.23 -18.67
N GLY A 25 -27.08 -16.62 -19.57
CA GLY A 25 -26.26 -15.45 -19.23
C GLY A 25 -27.08 -14.27 -18.70
N LEU A 26 -28.23 -13.98 -19.32
CA LEU A 26 -29.13 -12.90 -18.88
C LEU A 26 -29.72 -13.16 -17.49
N VAL A 27 -30.10 -14.41 -17.18
CA VAL A 27 -30.62 -14.80 -15.86
C VAL A 27 -29.57 -14.60 -14.77
N LEU A 28 -28.32 -15.00 -15.01
CA LEU A 28 -27.22 -14.81 -14.06
C LEU A 28 -26.90 -13.32 -13.86
N ALA A 29 -26.85 -12.55 -14.94
CA ALA A 29 -26.54 -11.12 -14.90
C ALA A 29 -27.59 -10.30 -14.12
N ALA A 30 -28.86 -10.71 -14.16
CA ALA A 30 -29.96 -10.02 -13.47
C ALA A 30 -29.86 -10.10 -11.93
N TRP A 31 -29.03 -10.99 -11.36
CA TRP A 31 -28.97 -11.24 -9.92
C TRP A 31 -28.71 -9.97 -9.13
N LYS A 32 -27.71 -9.17 -9.56
CA LYS A 32 -27.31 -7.93 -8.88
C LYS A 32 -28.44 -6.91 -8.79
N GLU A 33 -29.28 -6.84 -9.82
CA GLU A 33 -30.43 -5.94 -9.87
C GLU A 33 -31.57 -6.45 -8.96
N VAL A 34 -31.78 -7.77 -8.91
CA VAL A 34 -32.85 -8.39 -8.11
C VAL A 34 -32.59 -8.29 -6.60
N VAL A 35 -31.34 -8.52 -6.17
CA VAL A 35 -30.97 -8.52 -4.74
C VAL A 35 -30.54 -7.14 -4.22
N GLY A 36 -30.18 -6.22 -5.12
CA GLY A 36 -29.68 -4.90 -4.76
C GLY A 36 -28.22 -4.88 -4.32
N LYS A 37 -27.68 -3.67 -4.17
CA LYS A 37 -26.24 -3.39 -4.06
C LYS A 37 -25.56 -4.06 -2.86
N GLU A 38 -26.23 -4.16 -1.72
CA GLU A 38 -25.63 -4.72 -0.49
C GLU A 38 -25.45 -6.23 -0.60
N LEU A 39 -26.54 -6.95 -0.90
CA LEU A 39 -26.51 -8.40 -1.07
C LEU A 39 -25.66 -8.82 -2.27
N ALA A 40 -25.59 -8.02 -3.34
CA ALA A 40 -24.73 -8.28 -4.49
C ALA A 40 -23.22 -8.26 -4.18
N ARG A 41 -22.80 -7.73 -3.02
CA ARG A 41 -21.41 -7.82 -2.54
C ARG A 41 -21.10 -9.15 -1.84
N LEU A 42 -22.14 -9.80 -1.34
CA LEU A 42 -22.05 -11.02 -0.52
C LEU A 42 -22.61 -12.25 -1.26
N THR A 43 -23.05 -12.07 -2.50
CA THR A 43 -23.68 -13.13 -3.31
C THR A 43 -23.32 -13.04 -4.78
N GLU A 44 -23.31 -14.18 -5.44
CA GLU A 44 -23.03 -14.30 -6.87
C GLU A 44 -23.90 -15.42 -7.48
N ALA A 45 -24.64 -15.14 -8.55
CA ALA A 45 -25.31 -16.19 -9.32
C ALA A 45 -24.28 -16.91 -10.20
N VAL A 46 -24.10 -18.21 -9.98
CA VAL A 46 -23.00 -19.01 -10.54
C VAL A 46 -23.45 -20.02 -11.59
N GLY A 47 -24.76 -20.35 -11.63
CA GLY A 47 -25.28 -21.32 -12.58
C GLY A 47 -26.80 -21.37 -12.60
N LEU A 48 -27.34 -21.92 -13.69
CA LEU A 48 -28.75 -22.25 -13.85
C LEU A 48 -28.85 -23.69 -14.37
N GLU A 49 -29.40 -24.58 -13.55
CA GLU A 49 -29.46 -26.03 -13.82
C GLU A 49 -30.89 -26.53 -13.60
N GLY A 50 -31.55 -27.01 -14.66
CA GLY A 50 -32.90 -27.59 -14.55
C GLY A 50 -33.92 -26.67 -13.84
N GLY A 51 -33.89 -25.37 -14.12
CA GLY A 51 -34.75 -24.38 -13.46
C GLY A 51 -34.27 -23.89 -12.09
N THR A 52 -33.15 -24.42 -11.57
CA THR A 52 -32.57 -24.02 -10.29
C THR A 52 -31.44 -23.01 -10.48
N LEU A 53 -31.62 -21.80 -9.96
CA LEU A 53 -30.57 -20.77 -9.90
C LEU A 53 -29.64 -21.07 -8.72
N LEU A 54 -28.38 -21.38 -9.03
CA LEU A 54 -27.33 -21.58 -8.04
C LEU A 54 -26.70 -20.24 -7.69
N VAL A 55 -26.71 -19.90 -6.40
CA VAL A 55 -26.16 -18.65 -5.87
C VAL A 55 -25.10 -18.98 -4.84
N ARG A 56 -23.88 -18.53 -5.08
CA ARG A 56 -22.79 -18.58 -4.11
C ARG A 56 -22.95 -17.45 -3.11
N VAL A 57 -22.68 -17.74 -1.84
CA VAL A 57 -22.79 -16.80 -0.72
C VAL A 57 -21.48 -16.78 0.06
N ALA A 58 -21.05 -15.60 0.52
CA ALA A 58 -19.79 -15.43 1.24
C ALA A 58 -19.72 -16.22 2.56
N ASP A 59 -20.83 -16.33 3.28
CA ASP A 59 -20.87 -16.88 4.63
C ASP A 59 -22.23 -17.54 4.98
N PRO A 60 -22.26 -18.43 6.00
CA PRO A 60 -23.48 -19.12 6.42
C PRO A 60 -24.60 -18.20 6.96
N LEU A 61 -24.27 -17.09 7.61
CA LEU A 61 -25.26 -16.16 8.16
C LEU A 61 -26.04 -15.49 7.02
N THR A 62 -25.33 -15.03 5.99
CA THR A 62 -25.94 -14.46 4.79
C THR A 62 -26.80 -15.51 4.06
N ALA A 63 -26.34 -16.77 3.98
CA ALA A 63 -27.13 -17.85 3.38
C ALA A 63 -28.44 -18.11 4.14
N HIS A 64 -28.39 -18.12 5.48
CA HIS A 64 -29.57 -18.28 6.33
C HIS A 64 -30.56 -17.12 6.16
N HIS A 65 -30.07 -15.88 6.16
CA HIS A 65 -30.92 -14.70 5.93
C HIS A 65 -31.59 -14.72 4.54
N LEU A 66 -30.86 -15.13 3.50
CA LEU A 66 -31.40 -15.26 2.14
C LEU A 66 -32.42 -16.39 2.01
N ALA A 67 -32.32 -17.45 2.83
CA ALA A 67 -33.31 -18.51 2.83
C ALA A 67 -34.71 -17.98 3.22
N TYR A 68 -34.81 -17.04 4.16
CA TYR A 68 -36.08 -16.41 4.53
C TYR A 68 -36.65 -15.50 3.44
N SER A 69 -35.80 -14.85 2.64
CA SER A 69 -36.22 -13.99 1.53
C SER A 69 -36.33 -14.72 0.18
N ARG A 70 -36.05 -16.04 0.15
CA ARG A 70 -36.03 -16.87 -1.06
C ARG A 70 -37.29 -16.77 -1.89
N LEU A 71 -38.47 -16.83 -1.26
CA LEU A 71 -39.75 -16.74 -1.98
C LEU A 71 -39.93 -15.38 -2.65
N ALA A 72 -39.53 -14.29 -1.99
CA ALA A 72 -39.59 -12.95 -2.55
C ALA A 72 -38.61 -12.78 -3.72
N LEU A 73 -37.40 -13.32 -3.60
CA LEU A 73 -36.40 -13.32 -4.67
C LEU A 73 -36.85 -14.14 -5.88
N LEU A 74 -37.44 -15.32 -5.63
CA LEU A 74 -37.97 -16.18 -6.67
C LEU A 74 -39.10 -15.49 -7.44
N ARG A 75 -40.04 -14.82 -6.75
CA ARG A 75 -41.11 -14.05 -7.40
C ARG A 75 -40.56 -12.97 -8.33
N ARG A 76 -39.60 -12.16 -7.86
CA ARG A 76 -38.93 -11.15 -8.70
C ARG A 76 -38.24 -11.76 -9.93
N TYR A 77 -37.67 -12.94 -9.76
CA TYR A 77 -37.06 -13.67 -10.87
C TYR A 77 -38.10 -14.20 -11.86
N GLN A 78 -39.21 -14.75 -11.38
CA GLN A 78 -40.30 -15.27 -12.20
C GLN A 78 -41.03 -14.15 -12.97
N GLU A 79 -41.19 -12.97 -12.37
CA GLU A 79 -41.73 -11.78 -13.05
C GLU A 79 -40.85 -11.38 -14.26
N ARG A 80 -39.53 -11.48 -14.12
CA ARG A 80 -38.58 -11.10 -15.18
C ARG A 80 -38.28 -12.22 -16.17
N PHE A 81 -38.32 -13.48 -15.71
CA PHE A 81 -37.99 -14.67 -16.49
C PHE A 81 -39.01 -15.80 -16.24
N PRO A 82 -40.25 -15.68 -16.76
CA PRO A 82 -41.29 -16.68 -16.53
C PRO A 82 -40.89 -18.08 -17.00
N GLY A 83 -41.06 -19.08 -16.13
CA GLY A 83 -40.76 -20.49 -16.41
C GLY A 83 -39.27 -20.82 -16.59
N VAL A 84 -38.36 -19.92 -16.19
CA VAL A 84 -36.90 -20.14 -16.31
C VAL A 84 -36.26 -20.47 -14.98
N VAL A 85 -36.71 -19.81 -13.91
CA VAL A 85 -36.24 -20.01 -12.55
C VAL A 85 -37.41 -20.48 -11.71
N GLU A 86 -37.36 -21.75 -11.31
CA GLU A 86 -38.34 -22.43 -10.47
C GLU A 86 -37.85 -22.53 -9.03
N GLU A 87 -36.53 -22.56 -8.85
CA GLU A 87 -35.88 -22.72 -7.56
C GLU A 87 -34.63 -21.82 -7.44
N ILE A 88 -34.27 -21.37 -6.23
CA ILE A 88 -33.01 -20.69 -5.95
C ILE A 88 -32.29 -21.44 -4.83
N ARG A 89 -31.06 -21.92 -5.06
CA ARG A 89 -30.26 -22.60 -4.03
C ARG A 89 -29.04 -21.78 -3.66
N PHE A 90 -28.79 -21.68 -2.35
CA PHE A 90 -27.67 -20.95 -1.78
C PHE A 90 -26.55 -21.92 -1.40
N LEU A 91 -25.34 -21.66 -1.90
CA LEU A 91 -24.14 -22.45 -1.67
C LEU A 91 -23.10 -21.58 -0.97
N VAL A 92 -22.63 -21.99 0.21
CA VAL A 92 -21.57 -21.25 0.91
C VAL A 92 -20.23 -21.50 0.23
N GLY A 93 -19.50 -20.45 -0.09
CA GLY A 93 -18.16 -20.55 -0.70
C GLY A 93 -17.52 -19.20 -1.00
N PRO A 94 -16.21 -19.17 -1.30
CA PRO A 94 -15.50 -17.93 -1.56
C PRO A 94 -16.04 -17.24 -2.81
N LEU A 95 -16.39 -15.96 -2.69
CA LEU A 95 -16.81 -15.15 -3.83
C LEU A 95 -15.60 -14.77 -4.68
N GLN A 96 -15.77 -14.76 -6.00
CA GLN A 96 -14.77 -14.16 -6.88
C GLN A 96 -14.83 -12.64 -6.73
N THR A 97 -13.91 -12.06 -5.99
CA THR A 97 -13.70 -10.60 -6.05
C THR A 97 -13.10 -10.26 -7.40
N PRO A 98 -13.75 -9.38 -8.21
CA PRO A 98 -13.14 -8.88 -9.42
C PRO A 98 -11.74 -8.33 -9.09
N PRO A 99 -10.71 -8.61 -9.91
CA PRO A 99 -9.40 -8.01 -9.69
C PRO A 99 -9.58 -6.50 -9.60
N PRO A 100 -8.98 -5.83 -8.60
CA PRO A 100 -9.14 -4.39 -8.45
C PRO A 100 -8.78 -3.73 -9.78
N PRO A 101 -9.58 -2.72 -10.22
CA PRO A 101 -9.31 -2.03 -11.47
C PRO A 101 -7.83 -1.62 -11.49
N PRO A 102 -7.17 -1.71 -12.66
CA PRO A 102 -5.76 -1.35 -12.75
C PRO A 102 -5.58 0.02 -12.09
N PRO A 103 -4.64 0.14 -11.12
CA PRO A 103 -4.43 1.40 -10.44
C PRO A 103 -4.19 2.46 -11.51
N LYS A 104 -4.86 3.62 -11.38
CA LYS A 104 -4.55 4.76 -12.24
C LYS A 104 -3.03 4.98 -12.16
N PRO A 105 -2.34 5.21 -13.29
CA PRO A 105 -0.91 5.51 -13.26
C PRO A 105 -0.65 6.58 -12.20
N PRO A 106 0.33 6.39 -11.30
CA PRO A 106 0.62 7.39 -10.29
C PRO A 106 0.92 8.70 -11.01
N GLU A 107 0.23 9.78 -10.63
CA GLU A 107 0.50 11.12 -11.15
C GLU A 107 1.93 11.59 -10.76
N ASN A 108 2.49 10.98 -9.71
CA ASN A 108 3.85 11.23 -9.24
C ASN A 108 4.88 10.31 -9.95
N PRO A 109 5.81 10.84 -10.76
CA PRO A 109 6.87 10.05 -11.39
C PRO A 109 7.83 9.41 -10.38
N GLU A 110 7.96 9.95 -9.16
CA GLU A 110 8.77 9.37 -8.09
C GLU A 110 8.14 8.09 -7.54
N ALA A 111 6.81 8.06 -7.39
CA ALA A 111 6.07 6.85 -7.00
C ALA A 111 6.25 5.72 -8.01
N ALA A 112 6.28 6.04 -9.31
CA ALA A 112 6.56 5.05 -10.35
C ALA A 112 7.98 4.48 -10.23
N ARG A 113 8.99 5.35 -10.03
CA ARG A 113 10.39 4.93 -9.82
C ARG A 113 10.53 4.05 -8.59
N GLN A 114 9.86 4.40 -7.49
CA GLN A 114 9.91 3.61 -6.26
C GLN A 114 9.24 2.24 -6.42
N ALA A 115 8.12 2.16 -7.15
CA ALA A 115 7.48 0.89 -7.43
C ALA A 115 8.37 -0.06 -8.27
N ILE A 116 9.11 0.48 -9.24
CA ILE A 116 10.08 -0.29 -10.04
C ILE A 116 11.21 -0.81 -9.14
N ARG A 117 11.75 0.04 -8.25
CA ARG A 117 12.83 -0.35 -7.33
C ARG A 117 12.40 -1.52 -6.43
N LEU A 118 11.24 -1.41 -5.79
CA LEU A 118 10.69 -2.47 -4.95
C LEU A 118 10.45 -3.77 -5.73
N ALA A 119 10.00 -3.66 -6.98
CA ALA A 119 9.81 -4.82 -7.84
C ALA A 119 11.14 -5.50 -8.23
N GLN A 120 12.23 -4.75 -8.34
CA GLN A 120 13.56 -5.30 -8.65
C GLN A 120 14.16 -6.07 -7.46
N GLU A 121 13.87 -5.64 -6.24
CA GLU A 121 14.26 -6.32 -4.99
C GLU A 121 13.48 -7.63 -4.76
N ALA A 122 12.35 -7.82 -5.44
CA ALA A 122 11.52 -9.02 -5.32
C ALA A 122 12.03 -10.21 -6.17
N PRO A 123 11.72 -11.46 -5.77
CA PRO A 123 11.93 -12.66 -6.59
C PRO A 123 11.33 -12.52 -8.00
N PRO A 124 11.95 -13.10 -9.03
CA PRO A 124 11.56 -12.90 -10.43
C PRO A 124 10.08 -13.26 -10.69
N GLU A 125 9.52 -14.27 -10.01
CA GLU A 125 8.13 -14.70 -10.15
C GLU A 125 7.12 -13.73 -9.54
N LEU A 126 7.58 -12.81 -8.68
CA LEU A 126 6.73 -11.87 -7.93
C LEU A 126 6.86 -10.43 -8.42
N ARG A 127 7.82 -10.10 -9.29
CA ARG A 127 8.11 -8.72 -9.69
C ARG A 127 6.88 -7.96 -10.20
N GLU A 128 6.10 -8.58 -11.08
CA GLU A 128 4.89 -7.96 -11.63
C GLU A 128 3.84 -7.70 -10.54
N LYS A 129 3.64 -8.67 -9.63
CA LYS A 129 2.69 -8.55 -8.52
C LYS A 129 3.12 -7.47 -7.54
N VAL A 130 4.42 -7.41 -7.22
CA VAL A 130 5.01 -6.38 -6.34
C VAL A 130 4.92 -5.01 -6.98
N ALA A 131 5.27 -4.87 -8.26
CA ALA A 131 5.14 -3.60 -9.00
C ALA A 131 3.69 -3.08 -8.96
N ARG A 132 2.71 -3.96 -9.25
CA ARG A 132 1.30 -3.60 -9.24
C ARG A 132 0.82 -3.20 -7.84
N ALA A 133 1.22 -3.95 -6.81
CA ALA A 133 0.88 -3.65 -5.42
C ALA A 133 1.50 -2.32 -4.96
N ALA A 134 2.78 -2.10 -5.28
CA ALA A 134 3.50 -0.87 -4.94
C ALA A 134 2.87 0.36 -5.62
N LEU A 135 2.56 0.28 -6.92
CA LEU A 135 1.84 1.35 -7.64
C LEU A 135 0.49 1.65 -6.99
N ALA A 136 -0.28 0.63 -6.61
CA ALA A 136 -1.57 0.82 -5.96
C ALA A 136 -1.45 1.46 -4.56
N LEU A 137 -0.39 1.14 -3.82
CA LEU A 137 -0.09 1.77 -2.53
C LEU A 137 0.32 3.23 -2.71
N PHE A 138 1.22 3.53 -3.64
CA PHE A 138 1.71 4.90 -3.85
C PHE A 138 0.68 5.82 -4.52
N ALA A 139 -0.21 5.29 -5.37
CA ALA A 139 -1.30 6.06 -5.97
C ALA A 139 -2.27 6.65 -4.93
N ARG A 140 -2.27 6.13 -3.70
CA ARG A 140 -3.08 6.63 -2.58
C ARG A 140 -2.34 7.57 -1.65
N GLN A 141 -1.03 7.76 -1.84
CA GLN A 141 -0.21 8.63 -1.01
C GLN A 141 -0.26 10.05 -1.55
N THR A 142 -0.50 11.02 -0.68
CA THR A 142 -0.43 12.44 -0.98
C THR A 142 0.67 13.12 -0.17
N GLY A 143 1.25 14.18 -0.71
CA GLY A 143 2.35 14.92 -0.09
C GLY A 143 3.75 14.42 -0.44
N SER A 144 4.76 15.22 -0.09
CA SER A 144 6.18 14.88 -0.27
C SER A 144 6.70 14.01 0.88
N PRO A 145 7.81 13.28 0.70
CA PRO A 145 8.37 12.44 1.76
C PRO A 145 8.87 13.29 2.95
N CYS A 146 8.60 12.81 4.17
CA CYS A 146 9.07 13.47 5.39
C CYS A 146 10.60 13.41 5.49
N PRO A 147 11.29 14.52 5.81
CA PRO A 147 12.76 14.53 5.90
C PRO A 147 13.33 13.70 7.06
N ILE A 148 12.50 13.24 8.01
CA ILE A 148 12.94 12.45 9.16
C ILE A 148 12.69 10.96 8.94
N CYS A 149 11.44 10.57 8.62
CA CYS A 149 11.07 9.16 8.50
C CYS A 149 10.76 8.70 7.06
N GLY A 150 10.78 9.60 6.07
CA GLY A 150 10.47 9.29 4.67
C GLY A 150 8.98 9.08 4.37
N ALA A 151 8.10 9.05 5.39
CA ALA A 151 6.67 8.84 5.17
C ALA A 151 6.05 10.01 4.37
N PRO A 152 5.14 9.74 3.42
CA PRO A 152 4.46 10.79 2.66
C PRO A 152 3.63 11.67 3.58
N SER A 153 3.78 12.99 3.47
CA SER A 153 3.01 13.93 4.25
C SER A 153 2.86 15.28 3.56
N GLU A 154 1.72 15.94 3.76
CA GLU A 154 1.47 17.30 3.30
C GLU A 154 2.09 18.36 4.24
N ARG A 155 2.56 17.94 5.42
CA ARG A 155 3.17 18.81 6.43
C ARG A 155 4.49 18.20 6.90
N HIS A 156 5.50 19.04 7.08
CA HIS A 156 6.85 18.61 7.44
C HIS A 156 7.37 19.32 8.71
N PRO A 157 7.98 18.59 9.66
CA PRO A 157 7.95 17.13 9.79
C PRO A 157 6.53 16.57 9.84
N CYS A 158 6.34 15.30 9.47
CA CYS A 158 5.01 14.70 9.48
C CYS A 158 4.41 14.73 10.91
N PRO A 159 3.07 14.69 11.07
CA PRO A 159 2.44 14.80 12.38
C PRO A 159 3.00 13.81 13.42
N THR A 160 3.32 12.58 12.99
CA THR A 160 3.92 11.57 13.85
C THR A 160 5.32 11.96 14.30
N CYS A 161 6.19 12.36 13.38
CA CYS A 161 7.54 12.84 13.72
C CYS A 161 7.49 14.07 14.62
N ARG A 162 6.60 15.04 14.35
CA ARG A 162 6.42 16.23 15.20
C ARG A 162 6.12 15.83 16.65
N ARG A 163 5.16 14.93 16.86
CA ARG A 163 4.82 14.42 18.21
C ARG A 163 5.99 13.66 18.85
N LEU A 164 6.73 12.86 18.06
CA LEU A 164 7.87 12.09 18.57
C LEU A 164 9.05 12.99 18.96
N LEU A 165 9.29 14.11 18.27
CA LEU A 165 10.31 15.11 18.65
C LEU A 165 10.04 15.74 20.03
N GLU A 166 8.77 15.81 20.42
CA GLU A 166 8.35 16.30 21.74
C GLU A 166 8.46 15.23 22.84
N SER A 167 8.62 13.95 22.48
CA SER A 167 8.67 12.85 23.44
C SER A 167 9.94 12.85 24.29
N PRO A 168 9.83 12.83 25.63
CA PRO A 168 10.99 12.69 26.52
C PRO A 168 11.77 11.39 26.31
N ALA A 169 11.09 10.30 25.94
CA ALA A 169 11.73 9.01 25.68
C ALA A 169 12.64 9.09 24.44
N VAL A 170 12.16 9.72 23.37
CA VAL A 170 12.93 9.93 22.13
C VAL A 170 14.12 10.84 22.38
N ARG A 171 13.96 11.92 23.18
CA ARG A 171 15.08 12.79 23.55
C ARG A 171 16.16 12.06 24.36
N LYS A 172 15.75 11.20 25.30
CA LYS A 172 16.68 10.35 26.08
C LYS A 172 17.37 9.31 25.19
N GLU A 173 16.67 8.80 24.19
CA GLU A 173 17.23 7.88 23.21
C GLU A 173 18.26 8.56 22.31
N ALA A 174 17.97 9.77 21.82
CA ALA A 174 18.91 10.55 21.04
C ALA A 174 20.22 10.81 21.81
N GLU A 175 20.14 11.15 23.10
CA GLU A 175 21.33 11.33 23.94
C GLU A 175 22.14 10.03 24.14
N ARG A 176 21.45 8.89 24.23
CA ARG A 176 22.09 7.58 24.33
C ARG A 176 22.87 7.25 23.06
N LEU A 177 22.23 7.40 21.90
CA LEU A 177 22.87 7.21 20.59
C LEU A 177 24.06 8.16 20.42
N ARG A 178 23.90 9.44 20.75
CA ARG A 178 24.97 10.45 20.71
C ARG A 178 26.21 10.06 21.53
N ARG A 179 26.02 9.33 22.63
CA ARG A 179 27.10 8.79 23.49
C ARG A 179 27.69 7.47 22.97
N GLY A 180 27.32 7.03 21.78
CA GLY A 180 27.77 5.76 21.19
C GLY A 180 27.13 4.51 21.81
N GLN A 181 26.04 4.67 22.57
CA GLN A 181 25.36 3.55 23.20
C GLN A 181 24.31 2.93 22.28
N ALA A 182 24.08 1.62 22.41
CA ALA A 182 23.11 0.88 21.61
C ALA A 182 21.68 1.39 21.79
N ALA A 183 20.90 1.30 20.70
CA ALA A 183 19.48 1.63 20.69
C ALA A 183 18.67 0.71 21.62
N ARG A 184 17.61 1.27 22.20
CA ARG A 184 16.56 0.61 22.99
C ARG A 184 15.17 0.82 22.40
N LEU A 185 14.99 1.87 21.59
CA LEU A 185 13.76 2.10 20.86
C LEU A 185 13.87 1.52 19.45
N GLU A 186 12.72 1.26 18.83
CA GLU A 186 12.61 0.71 17.48
C GLU A 186 11.61 1.52 16.63
N GLY A 187 11.56 1.22 15.34
CA GLY A 187 10.63 1.83 14.39
C GLY A 187 10.78 3.35 14.27
N GLU A 188 9.66 4.05 14.14
CA GLU A 188 9.65 5.52 13.94
C GLU A 188 10.28 6.28 15.10
N ALA A 189 10.15 5.79 16.33
CA ALA A 189 10.76 6.42 17.50
C ALA A 189 12.29 6.40 17.44
N LEU A 190 12.87 5.29 16.94
CA LEU A 190 14.31 5.19 16.70
C LEU A 190 14.76 6.13 15.58
N LEU A 191 14.04 6.19 14.46
CA LEU A 191 14.37 7.09 13.34
C LEU A 191 14.42 8.55 13.79
N VAL A 192 13.44 9.00 14.58
CA VAL A 192 13.42 10.36 15.12
C VAL A 192 14.54 10.58 16.14
N ALA A 193 14.87 9.58 16.97
CA ALA A 193 15.99 9.66 17.91
C ALA A 193 17.34 9.75 17.19
N GLN A 194 17.54 8.97 16.12
CA GLN A 194 18.72 9.04 15.25
C GLN A 194 18.82 10.41 14.59
N HIS A 195 17.73 10.94 14.03
CA HIS A 195 17.71 12.29 13.47
C HIS A 195 18.15 13.35 14.48
N LEU A 196 17.63 13.32 15.71
CA LEU A 196 18.05 14.24 16.78
C LEU A 196 19.52 14.06 17.17
N ALA A 197 20.01 12.81 17.26
CA ALA A 197 21.40 12.52 17.59
C ALA A 197 22.35 13.05 16.51
N ARG A 198 21.99 12.87 15.23
CA ARG A 198 22.69 13.41 14.07
C ARG A 198 22.84 14.93 14.14
N GLU A 199 21.73 15.64 14.29
CA GLU A 199 21.72 17.11 14.34
C GLU A 199 22.59 17.64 15.50
N ARG A 200 22.56 16.97 16.66
CA ARG A 200 23.41 17.35 17.82
C ARG A 200 24.89 17.09 17.58
N LEU A 201 25.26 15.93 17.05
CA LEU A 201 26.66 15.63 16.73
C LEU A 201 27.22 16.61 15.69
N LEU A 202 26.44 16.93 14.65
CA LEU A 202 26.83 17.90 13.64
C LEU A 202 26.97 19.31 14.23
N ALA A 203 26.07 19.72 15.12
CA ALA A 203 26.15 21.00 15.82
C ALA A 203 27.40 21.07 16.72
N GLU A 204 27.64 20.06 17.56
CA GLU A 204 28.81 19.99 18.44
C GLU A 204 30.12 20.00 17.64
N MET A 205 30.21 19.26 16.53
CA MET A 205 31.37 19.30 15.64
C MET A 205 31.58 20.69 15.03
N ARG A 206 30.51 21.37 14.60
CA ARG A 206 30.57 22.71 14.01
C ARG A 206 31.03 23.75 15.03
N GLU A 207 30.63 23.61 16.29
CA GLU A 207 31.04 24.49 17.39
C GLU A 207 32.50 24.24 17.80
N LEU A 208 32.92 22.97 17.91
CA LEU A 208 34.28 22.60 18.30
C LEU A 208 35.32 22.83 17.20
N TYR A 209 34.92 22.77 15.93
CA TYR A 209 35.83 22.84 14.80
C TYR A 209 36.74 24.09 14.78
N PRO A 210 36.23 25.33 14.92
CA PRO A 210 37.08 26.53 14.97
C PRO A 210 38.07 26.55 16.13
N GLU A 211 37.71 25.96 17.26
CA GLU A 211 38.60 25.85 18.44
C GLU A 211 39.70 24.83 18.17
N ALA A 212 39.36 23.67 17.60
CA ALA A 212 40.33 22.64 17.23
C ALA A 212 41.33 23.09 16.15
N LEU A 213 40.98 24.07 15.31
CA LEU A 213 41.94 24.71 14.40
C LEU A 213 43.01 25.53 15.12
N ARG A 214 42.66 26.14 16.26
CA ARG A 214 43.56 26.99 17.05
C ARG A 214 44.36 26.16 18.06
N GLU A 215 43.72 25.17 18.65
CA GLU A 215 44.29 24.35 19.72
C GLU A 215 44.30 22.87 19.33
N ARG A 216 45.49 22.32 19.07
CA ARG A 216 45.66 20.93 18.62
C ARG A 216 45.22 19.90 19.68
N SER A 217 45.18 20.27 20.96
CA SER A 217 44.74 19.41 22.06
C SER A 217 43.26 18.98 21.93
N LEU A 218 42.45 19.75 21.20
CA LEU A 218 41.02 19.51 21.00
C LEU A 218 40.72 18.59 19.80
N ILE A 219 41.72 18.30 18.96
CA ILE A 219 41.56 17.43 17.78
C ILE A 219 41.05 16.03 18.16
N PRO A 220 41.55 15.35 19.22
CA PRO A 220 41.02 14.05 19.63
C PRO A 220 39.54 14.08 20.01
N LEU A 221 39.06 15.17 20.62
CA LEU A 221 37.64 15.34 20.96
C LEU A 221 36.79 15.48 19.69
N LEU A 222 37.27 16.26 18.71
CA LEU A 222 36.61 16.38 17.42
C LEU A 222 36.60 15.04 16.66
N GLN A 223 37.68 14.26 16.76
CA GLN A 223 37.78 12.92 16.18
C GLN A 223 36.79 11.94 16.81
N ASP A 224 36.62 11.96 18.13
CA ASP A 224 35.63 11.14 18.84
C ASP A 224 34.19 11.48 18.42
N LEU A 225 33.84 12.77 18.30
CA LEU A 225 32.53 13.18 17.76
C LEU A 225 32.31 12.70 16.33
N ALA A 226 33.32 12.85 15.47
CA ALA A 226 33.29 12.39 14.09
C ALA A 226 33.14 10.85 14.00
N GLN A 227 33.82 10.11 14.87
CA GLN A 227 33.74 8.66 14.92
C GLN A 227 32.34 8.21 15.34
N ARG A 228 31.74 8.82 16.37
CA ARG A 228 30.36 8.52 16.80
C ARG A 228 29.35 8.81 15.70
N HIS A 229 29.51 9.93 14.99
CA HIS A 229 28.68 10.23 13.82
C HIS A 229 28.82 9.16 12.75
N LYS A 230 30.05 8.77 12.40
CA LYS A 230 30.29 7.71 11.40
C LYS A 230 29.79 6.34 11.80
N THR A 231 29.83 6.00 13.09
CA THR A 231 29.24 4.75 13.61
C THR A 231 27.73 4.73 13.44
N LEU A 232 27.04 5.86 13.67
CA LEU A 232 25.59 5.96 13.51
C LEU A 232 25.16 6.15 12.04
N PHE A 233 25.95 6.85 11.24
CA PHE A 233 25.64 7.25 9.87
C PHE A 233 26.84 6.98 8.95
N PRO A 234 27.11 5.70 8.61
CA PRO A 234 28.30 5.32 7.83
C PRO A 234 28.31 5.95 6.43
N GLU A 235 27.15 5.98 5.77
CA GLU A 235 26.93 6.50 4.42
C GLU A 235 26.96 8.04 4.33
N GLU A 236 26.85 8.75 5.46
CA GLU A 236 26.80 10.20 5.46
C GLU A 236 28.20 10.82 5.59
N PRO A 237 28.63 11.71 4.68
CA PRO A 237 29.93 12.35 4.79
C PRO A 237 29.98 13.31 5.99
N LEU A 238 31.17 13.42 6.60
CA LEU A 238 31.42 14.44 7.61
C LEU A 238 31.47 15.84 6.96
N PRO A 239 31.26 16.92 7.72
CA PRO A 239 31.50 18.27 7.23
C PRO A 239 32.91 18.41 6.65
N GLU A 240 33.03 18.99 5.45
CA GLU A 240 34.27 19.04 4.66
C GLU A 240 35.46 19.62 5.45
N GLY A 241 35.22 20.67 6.22
CA GLY A 241 36.24 21.29 7.09
C GLY A 241 36.76 20.33 8.16
N VAL A 242 35.86 19.60 8.83
CA VAL A 242 36.20 18.60 9.85
C VAL A 242 36.97 17.45 9.21
N GLN A 243 36.49 16.94 8.07
CA GLN A 243 37.16 15.85 7.34
C GLN A 243 38.59 16.25 6.92
N SER A 244 38.76 17.47 6.42
CA SER A 244 40.06 17.99 5.98
C SER A 244 41.04 18.18 7.14
N LEU A 245 40.55 18.65 8.29
CA LEU A 245 41.37 18.81 9.49
C LEU A 245 41.83 17.46 10.04
N LEU A 246 40.91 16.49 10.18
CA LEU A 246 41.22 15.17 10.72
C LEU A 246 42.25 14.41 9.86
N ARG A 247 42.11 14.46 8.53
CA ARG A 247 43.11 13.87 7.61
C ARG A 247 44.51 14.46 7.74
N ARG A 248 44.63 15.75 8.07
CA ARG A 248 45.94 16.41 8.25
C ARG A 248 46.56 16.11 9.62
N SER A 249 45.76 15.66 10.58
CA SER A 249 46.20 15.33 11.93
C SER A 249 46.51 13.85 12.16
N GLU A 250 46.21 12.97 11.19
CA GLU A 250 46.63 11.57 11.26
C GLU A 250 48.16 11.48 11.14
N PRO A 251 48.86 10.85 12.11
CA PRO A 251 50.27 10.57 11.96
C PRO A 251 50.46 9.53 10.86
N GLY A 252 51.28 9.84 9.87
CA GLY A 252 51.70 8.89 8.82
C GLY A 252 52.61 7.79 9.33
#